data_AF-U9VR79-F1
#
_entry.id   AF-U9VR79-F1
#
_cell.length_a   1.000
_cell.length_b   1.000
_cell.length_c   1.000
_cell.angle_alpha   90.00
_cell.angle_beta   90.00
_cell.angle_gamma   90.00
#
_symmetry.space_group_name_H-M   'P 1'
#
loop_
_entity.id
_entity.type
_entity.pdbx_description
1 polymer ?
#
loop_
_entity_poly.entity_id
_entity_poly.type
_entity_poly.pdbx_seq_one_letter_code
_entity_poly.pdbx_strand_id
1 'polypeptide(L)'
;MTIFQSPQRVAIALRDNTLSEREKLNFLWVSIAIASIFGQASILGALAQPNIYGLVQLVPWGVEIWGIVVSYRANCRGDNQHFLERFVCLTTSLAIRAFLVYFVLTALIRSLSSLIYLPQLYSLQFLLTQLIVIGMFLYIYLHLKQLIAIAASSDGAGQRETGNGGE
;
A
#
# COMPACT_ATOMS: atom_id res chain seq x y z
N MET A 1 0.92 19.41 3.81
CA MET A 1 0.62 18.28 2.91
C MET A 1 0.78 16.99 3.72
N THR A 2 -0.34 16.43 4.19
CA THR A 2 -0.40 15.30 5.15
C THR A 2 0.04 13.96 4.55
N ILE A 3 0.10 13.85 3.22
CA ILE A 3 0.47 12.64 2.47
C ILE A 3 1.85 12.08 2.85
N PHE A 4 2.81 12.94 3.18
CA PHE A 4 4.18 12.52 3.56
C PHE A 4 4.33 12.19 5.06
N GLN A 5 3.29 12.39 5.86
CA GLN A 5 3.33 12.01 7.28
C GLN A 5 3.46 10.50 7.46
N SER A 6 3.82 10.07 8.68
CA SER A 6 3.88 8.64 8.98
C SER A 6 2.49 7.99 8.81
N PRO A 7 2.41 6.78 8.23
CA PRO A 7 1.15 6.05 8.08
C PRO A 7 0.41 5.89 9.42
N GLN A 8 1.14 5.79 10.52
CA GLN A 8 0.58 5.80 11.87
C GLN A 8 -0.14 7.12 12.22
N ARG A 9 0.44 8.27 11.88
CA ARG A 9 -0.23 9.58 12.09
C ARG A 9 -1.49 9.69 11.23
N VAL A 10 -1.45 9.19 10.00
CA VAL A 10 -2.64 9.14 9.13
C VAL A 10 -3.71 8.22 9.74
N ALA A 11 -3.33 7.06 10.27
CA ALA A 11 -4.27 6.14 10.94
C ALA A 11 -4.93 6.78 12.17
N ILE A 12 -4.15 7.49 13.00
CA ILE A 12 -4.66 8.23 14.16
C ILE A 12 -5.60 9.35 13.69
N ALA A 13 -5.21 10.13 12.68
CA ALA A 13 -6.03 11.21 12.16
C ALA A 13 -7.35 10.72 11.53
N LEU A 14 -7.35 9.53 10.93
CA LEU A 14 -8.57 8.86 10.44
C LEU A 14 -9.45 8.38 11.59
N ARG A 15 -8.86 7.78 12.63
CA ARG A 15 -9.59 7.35 13.84
C ARG A 15 -10.28 8.52 14.52
N ASP A 16 -9.56 9.62 14.66
CA ASP A 16 -10.02 10.81 15.39
C ASP A 16 -10.87 11.74 14.49
N ASN A 17 -11.15 11.34 13.24
CA ASN A 17 -11.89 12.12 12.22
C ASN A 17 -11.35 13.55 12.01
N THR A 18 -10.04 13.76 12.18
CA THR A 18 -9.41 15.08 12.01
C THR A 18 -8.98 15.36 10.58
N LEU A 19 -9.03 14.35 9.69
CA LEU A 19 -8.70 14.49 8.28
C LEU A 19 -9.85 15.13 7.50
N SER A 20 -9.56 16.24 6.82
CA SER A 20 -10.57 16.92 6.00
C SER A 20 -10.90 16.13 4.72
N GLU A 21 -12.13 16.25 4.21
CA GLU A 21 -12.56 15.63 2.94
C GLU A 21 -11.65 15.99 1.76
N ARG A 22 -11.15 17.23 1.73
CA ARG A 22 -10.19 17.68 0.71
C ARG A 22 -8.88 16.89 0.77
N GLU A 23 -8.40 16.54 1.96
CA GLU A 23 -7.19 15.74 2.11
C GLU A 23 -7.41 14.28 1.72
N LYS A 24 -8.56 13.70 2.07
CA LYS A 24 -8.97 12.36 1.63
C LYS A 24 -9.02 12.28 0.09
N LEU A 25 -9.59 13.30 -0.56
CA LEU A 25 -9.60 13.40 -2.02
C LEU A 25 -8.19 13.48 -2.62
N ASN A 26 -7.26 14.19 -1.96
CA ASN A 26 -5.87 14.22 -2.42
C ASN A 26 -5.19 12.85 -2.33
N PHE A 27 -5.47 12.06 -1.29
CA PHE A 27 -4.98 10.67 -1.22
C PHE A 27 -5.52 9.83 -2.38
N LEU A 28 -6.81 9.96 -2.71
CA LEU A 28 -7.40 9.26 -3.86
C LEU A 28 -6.74 9.66 -5.18
N TRP A 29 -6.49 10.95 -5.42
CA TRP A 29 -5.81 11.39 -6.64
C TRP A 29 -4.40 10.82 -6.76
N VAL A 30 -3.66 10.80 -5.65
CA VAL A 30 -2.32 10.21 -5.62
C VAL A 30 -2.37 8.69 -5.84
N SER A 31 -3.35 8.00 -5.27
CA SER A 31 -3.51 6.55 -5.49
C SER A 31 -3.77 6.24 -6.97
N ILE A 32 -4.63 7.03 -7.62
CA ILE A 32 -4.92 6.89 -9.05
C ILE A 32 -3.64 7.14 -9.87
N ALA A 33 -2.90 8.21 -9.57
CA ALA A 33 -1.66 8.53 -10.29
C ALA A 33 -0.61 7.39 -10.16
N ILE A 34 -0.43 6.84 -8.96
CA ILE A 34 0.46 5.69 -8.72
C ILE A 34 -0.03 4.48 -9.52
N ALA A 35 -1.33 4.15 -9.44
CA ALA A 35 -1.90 3.01 -10.16
C ALA A 35 -1.76 3.16 -11.69
N SER A 36 -1.90 4.37 -12.24
CA SER A 36 -1.72 4.61 -13.67
C SER A 36 -0.26 4.43 -14.13
N ILE A 37 0.72 4.89 -13.35
CA ILE A 37 2.14 4.80 -13.70
C ILE A 37 2.62 3.34 -13.62
N PHE A 38 2.25 2.63 -12.56
CA PHE A 38 2.80 1.30 -12.29
C PHE A 38 1.90 0.15 -12.77
N GLY A 39 0.58 0.35 -12.86
CA GLY A 39 -0.39 -0.69 -13.19
C GLY A 39 -0.44 -1.08 -14.67
N GLN A 40 -0.14 -0.16 -15.60
CA GLN A 40 -0.15 -0.48 -17.04
C GLN A 40 0.98 -1.46 -17.43
N ALA A 41 2.15 -1.33 -16.81
CA ALA A 41 3.31 -2.14 -17.16
C ALA A 41 3.16 -3.62 -16.76
N SER A 42 2.35 -3.92 -15.73
CA SER A 42 2.25 -5.27 -15.15
C SER A 42 1.27 -6.19 -15.90
N ILE A 43 0.12 -5.70 -16.35
CA ILE A 43 -0.90 -6.55 -17.01
C ILE A 43 -0.45 -6.96 -18.41
N LEU A 44 -0.01 -5.99 -19.22
CA LEU A 44 0.44 -6.26 -20.59
C LEU A 44 1.71 -7.14 -20.58
N GLY A 45 2.60 -6.93 -19.61
CA GLY A 45 3.79 -7.75 -19.42
C GLY A 45 3.47 -9.21 -19.07
N ALA A 46 2.47 -9.46 -18.24
CA ALA A 46 2.06 -10.80 -17.86
C ALA A 46 1.41 -11.56 -19.03
N LEU A 47 0.53 -10.89 -19.79
CA LEU A 47 -0.17 -11.50 -20.92
C LEU A 47 0.74 -11.73 -22.13
N ALA A 48 1.78 -10.91 -22.31
CA ALA A 48 2.72 -11.05 -23.42
C ALA A 48 3.69 -12.24 -23.26
N GLN A 49 3.79 -12.85 -22.07
CA GLN A 49 4.73 -13.94 -21.78
C GLN A 49 4.00 -15.17 -21.24
N PRO A 50 3.50 -16.09 -22.08
CA PRO A 50 2.74 -17.28 -21.65
C PRO A 50 3.62 -18.37 -20.99
N ASN A 51 4.79 -18.02 -20.47
CA ASN A 51 5.73 -18.92 -19.82
C ASN A 51 5.69 -18.73 -18.29
N ILE A 52 6.59 -19.43 -17.58
CA ILE A 52 6.71 -19.34 -16.11
C ILE A 52 6.87 -17.90 -15.60
N TYR A 53 7.48 -17.01 -16.38
CA TYR A 53 7.66 -15.61 -16.00
C TYR A 53 6.33 -14.83 -15.99
N GLY A 54 5.40 -15.15 -16.90
CA GLY A 54 4.04 -14.60 -16.86
C GLY A 54 3.29 -15.04 -15.60
N LEU A 55 3.40 -16.31 -15.20
CA LEU A 55 2.79 -16.81 -13.97
C LEU A 55 3.35 -16.11 -12.72
N VAL A 56 4.65 -15.86 -12.66
CA VAL A 56 5.27 -15.11 -11.56
C VAL A 56 4.73 -13.67 -11.47
N GLN A 57 4.44 -13.03 -12.61
CA GLN A 57 3.84 -11.68 -12.62
C GLN A 57 2.40 -11.64 -12.07
N LEU A 58 1.71 -12.78 -11.98
CA LEU A 58 0.37 -12.86 -11.38
C LEU A 58 0.42 -13.00 -9.85
N VAL A 59 1.57 -13.34 -9.26
CA VAL A 59 1.69 -13.51 -7.80
C VAL A 59 1.37 -12.23 -7.03
N PRO A 60 1.87 -11.04 -7.40
CA PRO A 60 1.50 -9.78 -6.72
C PRO A 60 -0.01 -9.51 -6.70
N TRP A 61 -0.74 -9.89 -7.77
CA TRP A 61 -2.20 -9.76 -7.82
C TRP A 61 -2.90 -10.65 -6.80
N GLY A 62 -2.42 -11.89 -6.64
CA GLY A 62 -2.89 -12.78 -5.59
C GLY A 62 -2.65 -12.23 -4.19
N VAL A 63 -1.46 -11.65 -3.96
CA VAL A 63 -1.11 -10.98 -2.70
C VAL A 63 -1.99 -9.74 -2.45
N GLU A 64 -2.29 -8.97 -3.48
CA GLU A 64 -3.18 -7.80 -3.41
C GLU A 64 -4.60 -8.19 -3.02
N ILE A 65 -5.20 -9.16 -3.71
CA ILE A 65 -6.55 -9.65 -3.38
C ILE A 65 -6.59 -10.16 -1.93
N TRP A 66 -5.61 -11.00 -1.55
CA TRP A 66 -5.49 -11.50 -0.18
C TRP A 66 -5.34 -10.35 0.84
N GLY A 67 -4.50 -9.37 0.52
CA GLY A 67 -4.22 -8.22 1.37
C GLY A 67 -5.45 -7.33 1.60
N ILE A 68 -6.25 -7.11 0.55
CA ILE A 68 -7.55 -6.42 0.64
C ILE A 68 -8.49 -7.18 1.58
N VAL A 69 -8.63 -8.50 1.42
CA VAL A 69 -9.51 -9.33 2.26
C VAL A 69 -9.07 -9.29 3.72
N VAL A 70 -7.77 -9.40 4.00
CA VAL A 70 -7.23 -9.35 5.37
C VAL A 70 -7.42 -7.97 5.99
N SER A 71 -7.23 -6.92 5.22
CA SER A 71 -7.46 -5.52 5.63
C SER A 71 -8.93 -5.25 5.94
N TYR A 72 -9.84 -5.75 5.11
CA TYR A 72 -11.28 -5.66 5.34
C TYR A 72 -11.70 -6.37 6.62
N ARG A 73 -11.21 -7.61 6.84
CA ARG A 73 -11.46 -8.35 8.09
C ARG A 73 -10.93 -7.62 9.32
N ALA A 74 -9.83 -6.88 9.22
CA ALA A 74 -9.33 -6.06 10.31
C ALA A 74 -10.28 -4.88 10.61
N ASN A 75 -10.84 -4.23 9.58
CA ASN A 75 -11.83 -3.17 9.74
C ASN A 75 -13.12 -3.68 10.39
N CYS A 76 -13.62 -4.87 9.97
CA CYS A 76 -14.82 -5.48 10.54
C CYS A 76 -14.69 -5.84 12.03
N ARG A 77 -13.46 -5.99 12.55
CA ARG A 77 -13.20 -6.24 13.97
C ARG A 77 -13.22 -4.96 14.82
N GLY A 78 -13.05 -3.80 14.19
CA GLY A 78 -13.24 -2.50 14.83
C GLY A 78 -14.68 -2.04 14.69
N ASP A 79 -14.88 -0.81 14.24
CA ASP A 79 -16.21 -0.23 14.04
C ASP A 79 -16.96 -0.70 12.76
N ASN A 80 -16.30 -1.42 11.85
CA ASN A 80 -16.84 -1.84 10.55
C ASN A 80 -17.36 -0.68 9.65
N GLN A 81 -16.87 0.54 9.84
CA GLN A 81 -17.26 1.70 9.04
C GLN A 81 -16.10 2.22 8.18
N HIS A 82 -16.43 3.08 7.20
CA HIS A 82 -15.47 3.85 6.39
C HIS A 82 -14.27 3.06 5.83
N PHE A 83 -14.45 1.78 5.51
CA PHE A 83 -13.35 0.90 5.06
C PHE A 83 -12.62 1.46 3.85
N LEU A 84 -13.34 1.85 2.80
CA LEU A 84 -12.75 2.35 1.56
C LEU A 84 -11.90 3.60 1.80
N GLU A 85 -12.36 4.50 2.66
CA GLU A 85 -11.64 5.71 3.01
C GLU A 85 -10.31 5.39 3.70
N ARG A 86 -10.35 4.55 4.75
CA ARG A 86 -9.16 4.11 5.48
C ARG A 86 -8.20 3.35 4.58
N PHE A 87 -8.75 2.46 3.76
CA PHE A 87 -7.99 1.64 2.83
C PHE A 87 -7.23 2.53 1.85
N VAL A 88 -7.90 3.47 1.18
CA VAL A 88 -7.25 4.36 0.19
C VAL A 88 -6.21 5.25 0.86
N CYS A 89 -6.54 5.93 1.96
CA CYS A 89 -5.63 6.86 2.61
C CYS A 89 -4.37 6.17 3.15
N LEU A 90 -4.53 5.04 3.83
CA LEU A 90 -3.41 4.30 4.43
C LEU A 90 -2.58 3.57 3.37
N THR A 91 -3.22 2.92 2.39
CA THR A 91 -2.50 2.26 1.30
C THR A 91 -1.69 3.25 0.51
N THR A 92 -2.23 4.44 0.22
CA THR A 92 -1.50 5.48 -0.51
C THR A 92 -0.29 5.99 0.26
N SER A 93 -0.46 6.27 1.57
CA SER A 93 0.65 6.70 2.43
C SER A 93 1.79 5.66 2.50
N LEU A 94 1.44 4.37 2.59
CA LEU A 94 2.40 3.26 2.55
C LEU A 94 3.03 3.10 1.16
N ALA A 95 2.21 3.14 0.11
CA ALA A 95 2.62 2.92 -1.26
C ALA A 95 3.70 3.91 -1.68
N ILE A 96 3.55 5.21 -1.41
CA ILE A 96 4.55 6.22 -1.77
C ILE A 96 5.94 5.86 -1.23
N ARG A 97 6.01 5.41 0.03
CA ARG A 97 7.27 5.04 0.69
C ARG A 97 7.84 3.74 0.12
N ALA A 98 6.97 2.76 -0.07
CA ALA A 98 7.31 1.47 -0.64
C ALA A 98 7.84 1.63 -2.08
N PHE A 99 7.20 2.46 -2.90
CA PHE A 99 7.61 2.79 -4.26
C PHE A 99 8.95 3.53 -4.30
N LEU A 100 9.24 4.40 -3.33
CA LEU A 100 10.55 5.05 -3.25
C LEU A 100 11.67 4.03 -2.98
N VAL A 101 11.46 3.11 -2.05
CA VAL A 101 12.42 2.01 -1.78
C VAL A 101 12.55 1.10 -3.01
N TYR A 102 11.43 0.73 -3.63
CA TYR A 102 11.41 -0.05 -4.85
C TYR A 102 12.19 0.62 -5.98
N PHE A 103 12.00 1.92 -6.18
CA PHE A 103 12.71 2.69 -7.21
C PHE A 103 14.22 2.64 -6.98
N VAL A 104 14.67 2.86 -5.75
CA VAL A 104 16.11 2.79 -5.40
C VAL A 104 16.68 1.39 -5.63
N LEU A 105 15.99 0.34 -5.17
CA LEU A 105 16.47 -1.04 -5.30
C LEU A 105 16.52 -1.49 -6.77
N THR A 106 15.49 -1.17 -7.55
CA THR A 106 15.45 -1.55 -8.98
C THR A 106 16.44 -0.76 -9.82
N ALA A 107 16.67 0.52 -9.51
CA ALA A 107 17.73 1.31 -10.13
C ALA A 107 19.09 0.68 -9.86
N LEU A 108 19.37 0.30 -8.59
CA LEU A 108 20.63 -0.35 -8.22
C LEU A 108 20.82 -1.68 -8.95
N ILE A 109 19.80 -2.55 -8.98
CA ILE A 109 19.87 -3.82 -9.72
C ILE A 109 20.16 -3.57 -11.19
N ARG A 110 19.44 -2.64 -11.83
CA ARG A 110 19.62 -2.32 -13.24
C ARG A 110 21.03 -1.79 -13.52
N SER A 111 21.54 -0.90 -12.68
CA SER A 111 22.90 -0.38 -12.80
C SER A 111 23.95 -1.49 -12.66
N LEU A 112 23.84 -2.35 -11.65
CA LEU A 112 24.76 -3.46 -11.45
C LEU A 112 24.71 -4.47 -12.61
N SER A 113 23.50 -4.83 -13.08
CA SER A 113 23.32 -5.70 -14.24
C SER A 113 23.91 -5.10 -15.52
N SER A 114 23.83 -3.78 -15.71
CA SER A 114 24.39 -3.13 -16.89
C SER A 114 25.91 -3.15 -16.98
N LEU A 115 26.61 -3.25 -15.82
CA LEU A 115 28.07 -3.33 -15.76
C LEU A 115 28.60 -4.70 -16.21
N ILE A 116 27.78 -5.75 -16.13
CA ILE A 116 28.15 -7.13 -16.44
C ILE A 116 27.29 -7.58 -17.62
N TYR A 117 27.77 -7.41 -18.85
CA TYR A 117 26.96 -7.68 -20.05
C TYR A 117 26.88 -9.19 -20.35
N LEU A 118 26.04 -9.91 -19.59
CA LEU A 118 25.81 -11.36 -19.73
C LEU A 118 24.31 -11.67 -19.90
N PRO A 119 23.89 -12.41 -20.94
CA PRO A 119 22.47 -12.71 -21.20
C PRO A 119 21.73 -13.40 -20.04
N GLN A 120 22.42 -14.25 -19.28
CA GLN A 120 21.86 -14.96 -18.13
C GLN A 120 21.42 -14.00 -17.00
N LEU A 121 21.98 -12.79 -16.94
CA LEU A 121 21.64 -11.81 -15.93
C LEU A 121 20.27 -11.16 -16.16
N TYR A 122 19.69 -11.25 -17.36
CA TYR A 122 18.32 -10.74 -17.61
C TYR A 122 17.26 -11.55 -16.84
N SER A 123 17.37 -12.88 -16.85
CA SER A 123 16.47 -13.76 -16.08
C SER A 123 16.63 -13.53 -14.57
N LEU A 124 17.87 -13.41 -14.10
CA LEU A 124 18.15 -13.12 -12.69
C LEU A 124 17.60 -11.74 -12.28
N GLN A 125 17.84 -10.71 -13.09
CA GLN A 125 17.31 -9.36 -12.88
C GLN A 125 15.79 -9.37 -12.80
N PHE A 126 15.12 -10.08 -13.71
CA PHE A 126 13.66 -10.24 -13.67
C PHE A 126 13.21 -10.87 -12.36
N LEU A 127 13.78 -12.01 -11.97
CA LEU A 127 13.40 -12.71 -10.74
C LEU A 127 13.65 -11.88 -9.49
N LEU A 128 14.79 -11.19 -9.39
CA LEU A 128 15.09 -10.29 -8.28
C LEU A 128 14.11 -9.12 -8.21
N THR A 129 13.77 -8.52 -9.35
CA THR A 129 12.76 -7.46 -9.42
C THR A 129 11.40 -7.97 -8.94
N GLN A 130 10.98 -9.16 -9.40
CA GLN A 130 9.71 -9.75 -8.97
C GLN A 130 9.69 -10.07 -7.47
N LEU A 131 10.79 -10.60 -6.92
CA LEU A 131 10.90 -10.83 -5.47
C LEU A 131 10.77 -9.53 -4.68
N ILE A 132 11.35 -8.44 -5.15
CA ILE A 132 11.19 -7.12 -4.52
C ILE A 132 9.73 -6.66 -4.61
N VAL A 133 9.07 -6.80 -5.77
CA VAL A 133 7.65 -6.43 -5.92
C VAL A 133 6.79 -7.24 -4.96
N ILE A 134 6.95 -8.57 -4.92
CA ILE A 134 6.19 -9.44 -4.01
C ILE A 134 6.45 -9.04 -2.55
N GLY A 135 7.72 -8.85 -2.16
CA GLY A 135 8.08 -8.40 -0.82
C GLY A 135 7.49 -7.04 -0.46
N MET A 136 7.45 -6.11 -1.42
CA MET A 136 6.85 -4.79 -1.27
C MET A 136 5.34 -4.89 -1.03
N PHE A 137 4.62 -5.68 -1.82
CA PHE A 137 3.18 -5.90 -1.64
C PHE A 137 2.88 -6.56 -0.29
N LEU A 138 3.63 -7.60 0.09
CA LEU A 138 3.51 -8.23 1.40
C LEU A 138 3.74 -7.23 2.53
N TYR A 139 4.79 -6.40 2.43
CA TYR A 139 5.07 -5.34 3.39
C TYR A 139 3.89 -4.37 3.52
N ILE A 140 3.39 -3.83 2.39
CA ILE A 140 2.25 -2.89 2.39
C ILE A 140 1.05 -3.52 3.08
N TYR A 141 0.63 -4.72 2.69
CA TYR A 141 -0.63 -5.31 3.18
C TYR A 141 -0.54 -5.82 4.64
N LEU A 142 0.63 -6.31 5.07
CA LEU A 142 0.84 -6.68 6.47
C LEU A 142 0.80 -5.46 7.40
N HIS A 143 1.42 -4.36 7.00
CA HIS A 143 1.39 -3.11 7.76
C HIS A 143 0.02 -2.43 7.68
N LEU A 144 -0.63 -2.44 6.52
CA LEU A 144 -1.96 -1.87 6.32
C LEU A 144 -3.00 -2.50 7.26
N LYS A 145 -2.95 -3.83 7.43
CA LYS A 145 -3.79 -4.54 8.40
C LYS A 145 -3.67 -3.96 9.81
N GLN A 146 -2.44 -3.70 10.27
CA GLN A 146 -2.19 -3.13 11.60
C GLN A 146 -2.72 -1.70 11.70
N LEU A 147 -2.48 -0.88 10.68
CA LEU A 147 -2.92 0.51 10.65
C LEU A 147 -4.44 0.65 10.58
N ILE A 148 -5.13 -0.23 9.84
CA ILE A 148 -6.59 -0.26 9.81
C ILE A 148 -7.15 -0.63 11.17
N ALA A 149 -6.55 -1.59 11.87
CA ALA A 149 -6.97 -1.94 13.22
C ALA A 149 -6.87 -0.75 14.19
N ILE A 150 -5.82 0.08 14.05
CA ILE A 150 -5.68 1.34 14.82
C ILE A 150 -6.73 2.36 14.38
N ALA A 151 -6.93 2.55 13.08
CA ALA A 151 -7.89 3.51 12.56
C ALA A 151 -9.34 3.18 12.92
N ALA A 152 -9.66 1.89 13.12
CA ALA A 152 -10.98 1.37 13.44
C ALA A 152 -11.24 1.17 14.95
N SER A 153 -10.24 1.39 15.82
CA SER A 153 -10.42 1.24 17.27
C SER A 153 -11.27 2.39 17.83
N SER A 154 -12.34 2.08 18.58
CA SER A 154 -13.34 3.03 19.08
C SER A 154 -12.91 3.88 20.29
N ASP A 155 -11.69 3.73 20.79
CA ASP A 155 -11.27 4.26 22.10
C ASP A 155 -11.25 5.80 22.20
N GLY A 156 -11.36 6.53 21.09
CA GLY A 156 -11.35 8.00 21.08
C GLY A 156 -12.71 8.69 21.31
N ALA A 157 -13.83 7.99 21.19
CA ALA A 157 -15.16 8.62 21.25
C ALA A 157 -15.76 8.69 22.67
N GLY A 158 -15.28 7.88 23.61
CA GLY A 158 -15.88 7.75 24.95
C GLY A 158 -15.44 8.79 26.01
N GLN A 159 -14.51 9.70 25.70
CA GLN A 159 -13.95 10.64 26.70
C GLN A 159 -14.47 12.08 26.63
N ARG A 160 -15.41 12.41 25.73
CA ARG A 160 -15.95 13.79 25.62
C ARG A 160 -17.32 14.01 26.28
N GLU A 161 -18.00 12.99 26.79
CA GLU A 161 -19.35 13.14 27.37
C GLU A 161 -19.43 13.17 28.91
N THR A 162 -18.31 13.03 29.64
CA THR A 162 -18.35 13.03 31.13
C THR A 162 -17.88 14.33 31.80
N GLY A 163 -17.66 15.41 31.03
CA GLY A 163 -17.00 16.63 31.53
C GLY A 163 -17.85 17.90 31.63
N ASN A 164 -19.17 17.86 31.47
CA ASN A 164 -19.98 19.10 31.57
C ASN A 164 -21.36 18.88 32.20
N GLY A 165 -21.36 18.30 33.40
CA GLY A 165 -22.51 18.27 34.30
C GLY A 165 -22.05 18.63 35.71
N GLY A 166 -21.77 19.92 35.93
CA GLY A 166 -21.29 20.43 37.21
C GLY A 166 -21.33 21.95 37.26
N GLU A 167 -22.54 22.45 37.53
CA GLU A 167 -22.91 23.73 38.19
C GLU A 167 -22.52 25.07 37.56
#